data_AF-A0A1V3RVT3-F1
#
_entry.id   AF-A0A1V3RVT3-F1
#
_cell.length_a   1.000
_cell.length_b   1.000
_cell.length_c   1.000
_cell.angle_alpha   90.00
_cell.angle_beta   90.00
_cell.angle_gamma   90.00
#
_symmetry.space_group_name_H-M   'P 1'
#
loop_
_entity.id
_entity.type
_entity.pdbx_description
1 polymer ?
#
loop_
_entity_poly.entity_id
_entity_poly.type
_entity_poly.pdbx_seq_one_letter_code
_entity_poly.pdbx_strand_id
1 'polypeptide(L)'
;MNTLIAFYQNLGLALSLLVIGTFLLAGTIKGVIGLGLPTISMGLLGLAMAPAQAAALLIIPATLTNLWQLAFGGHLQALLRRLWPLLLAIFIGTGLGT
;
A
#
# COMPACT_ATOMS: atom_id res chain seq x y z
N MET A 1 20.77 2.98 -10.98
CA MET A 1 19.68 1.98 -11.07
C MET A 1 20.06 0.59 -10.52
N ASN A 2 21.27 0.39 -9.98
CA ASN A 2 21.70 -0.90 -9.36
C ASN A 2 21.51 -0.94 -7.83
N THR A 3 21.18 0.19 -7.19
CA THR A 3 21.09 0.30 -5.73
C THR A 3 19.91 -0.46 -5.14
N LEU A 4 18.77 -0.51 -5.84
CA LEU A 4 17.60 -1.29 -5.41
C LEU A 4 17.87 -2.80 -5.47
N ILE A 5 18.51 -3.27 -6.54
CA ILE A 5 18.84 -4.69 -6.71
C ILE A 5 19.95 -5.09 -5.73
N ALA A 6 20.97 -4.25 -5.52
CA ALA A 6 22.01 -4.48 -4.51
C ALA A 6 21.47 -4.45 -3.07
N PHE A 7 20.43 -3.64 -2.79
CA PHE A 7 19.71 -3.63 -1.51
C PHE A 7 18.97 -4.95 -1.28
N TYR A 8 18.28 -5.48 -2.30
CA TYR A 8 17.66 -6.81 -2.22
C TYR A 8 18.69 -7.93 -2.08
N GLN A 9 19.86 -7.82 -2.73
CA GLN A 9 20.95 -8.81 -2.65
C GLN A 9 21.73 -8.78 -1.33
N ASN A 10 21.81 -7.62 -0.65
CA ASN A 10 22.42 -7.46 0.67
C ASN A 10 21.39 -7.52 1.82
N LEU A 11 20.12 -7.79 1.52
CA LEU A 11 19.09 -7.96 2.53
C LEU A 11 19.35 -9.28 3.25
N GLY A 12 20.18 -9.22 4.30
CA GLY A 12 20.52 -10.38 5.11
C GLY A 12 19.24 -11.14 5.54
N LEU A 13 19.36 -12.46 5.74
CA LEU A 13 18.22 -13.34 6.03
C LEU A 13 17.27 -12.77 7.10
N ALA A 14 17.81 -12.11 8.12
CA ALA A 14 17.04 -11.44 9.17
C ALA A 14 16.11 -10.32 8.66
N LEU A 15 16.57 -9.46 7.76
CA LEU A 15 15.75 -8.38 7.17
C LEU A 15 14.69 -8.94 6.22
N SER A 16 15.02 -9.96 5.43
CA SER A 16 14.05 -10.64 4.56
C SER A 16 12.93 -11.30 5.38
N LEU A 17 13.27 -11.97 6.49
CA LEU A 17 12.29 -12.52 7.42
C LEU A 17 11.45 -11.43 8.09
N LEU A 18 12.05 -10.30 8.45
CA LEU A 18 11.33 -9.15 9.00
C LEU A 18 10.32 -8.60 7.99
N VAL A 19 10.71 -8.44 6.72
CA VAL A 19 9.84 -7.93 5.65
C VAL A 19 8.67 -8.88 5.40
N ILE A 20 8.94 -10.18 5.27
CA ILE A 20 7.91 -11.20 5.09
C ILE A 20 6.95 -11.22 6.28
N GLY A 21 7.48 -11.27 7.50
CA GLY A 21 6.67 -11.25 8.72
C GLY A 21 5.82 -9.99 8.85
N THR A 22 6.39 -8.83 8.53
CA THR A 22 5.67 -7.55 8.53
C THR A 22 4.54 -7.54 7.52
N PHE A 23 4.77 -7.99 6.28
CA PHE A 23 3.72 -8.01 5.26
C PHE A 23 2.63 -9.05 5.54
N LEU A 24 2.97 -10.20 6.13
CA LEU A 24 1.96 -11.17 6.57
C LEU A 24 1.06 -10.57 7.66
N LEU A 25 1.65 -9.95 8.68
CA LEU A 25 0.90 -9.33 9.78
C LEU A 25 0.09 -8.11 9.31
N ALA A 26 0.67 -7.25 8.49
CA ALA A 26 -0.01 -6.09 7.92
C ALA A 26 -1.13 -6.52 6.94
N GLY A 27 -0.91 -7.60 6.21
CA GLY A 27 -1.88 -8.19 5.28
C GLY A 27 -3.08 -8.82 5.99
N THR A 28 -2.88 -9.56 7.07
CA THR A 28 -3.98 -10.13 7.87
C THR A 28 -4.84 -9.03 8.47
N ILE A 29 -4.21 -7.98 9.02
CA ILE A 29 -4.95 -6.85 9.60
C ILE A 29 -5.71 -6.07 8.53
N LYS A 30 -5.11 -5.85 7.35
CA LYS A 30 -5.83 -5.30 6.19
C LYS A 30 -7.00 -6.19 5.79
N GLY A 31 -6.88 -7.52 5.88
CA GLY A 31 -7.96 -8.44 5.59
C GLY A 31 -9.13 -8.33 6.56
N VAL A 32 -8.85 -8.11 7.86
CA VAL A 32 -9.88 -8.00 8.91
C VAL A 32 -10.52 -6.61 8.95
N ILE A 33 -9.72 -5.55 8.90
CA ILE A 33 -10.16 -4.16 9.12
C ILE A 33 -10.42 -3.43 7.79
N GLY A 34 -9.88 -3.92 6.67
CA GLY A 34 -9.91 -3.25 5.36
C GLY A 34 -8.83 -2.18 5.19
N LEU A 35 -8.22 -1.72 6.29
CA LEU A 35 -7.28 -0.61 6.36
C LEU A 35 -6.12 -1.02 7.29
N GLY A 36 -4.88 -0.61 6.99
CA GLY A 36 -3.76 -0.79 7.94
C GLY A 36 -2.45 -1.31 7.36
N LEU A 37 -2.44 -1.79 6.11
CA LEU A 37 -1.21 -2.30 5.49
C LEU A 37 -0.08 -1.25 5.45
N PRO A 38 -0.32 0.01 5.03
CA PRO A 38 0.71 1.06 5.11
C PRO A 38 1.06 1.45 6.55
N THR A 39 0.08 1.55 7.44
CA THR A 39 0.29 1.99 8.84
C THR A 39 1.24 1.05 9.58
N ILE A 40 1.01 -0.25 9.45
CA ILE A 40 1.79 -1.28 10.15
C ILE A 40 3.13 -1.50 9.43
N SER A 41 3.12 -1.58 8.10
CA SER A 41 4.36 -1.83 7.36
C SER A 41 5.32 -0.65 7.44
N MET A 42 4.85 0.60 7.31
CA MET A 42 5.73 1.77 7.49
C MET A 42 6.17 1.93 8.94
N GLY A 43 5.31 1.60 9.92
CA GLY A 43 5.67 1.63 11.33
C GLY A 43 6.75 0.62 11.71
N LEU A 44 6.68 -0.61 11.18
CA LEU A 44 7.66 -1.66 11.48
C LEU A 44 8.91 -1.59 10.60
N LEU A 45 8.76 -1.42 9.27
CA LEU A 45 9.90 -1.33 8.37
C LEU A 45 10.65 -0.02 8.53
N GLY A 46 9.97 1.09 8.84
CA GLY A 46 10.62 2.39 9.07
C GLY A 46 11.59 2.41 10.26
N LEU A 47 11.49 1.44 11.18
CA LEU A 47 12.46 1.25 12.26
C LEU A 47 13.75 0.56 11.80
N ALA A 48 13.68 -0.21 10.71
CA ALA A 48 14.79 -1.02 10.20
C ALA A 48 15.42 -0.47 8.91
N MET A 49 14.69 0.36 8.15
CA MET A 49 15.14 0.92 6.87
C MET A 49 14.61 2.33 6.65
N ALA A 50 15.16 3.04 5.66
CA ALA A 50 14.71 4.39 5.35
C ALA A 50 13.24 4.40 4.89
N PRO A 51 12.44 5.43 5.24
CA PRO A 51 11.02 5.49 4.87
C PRO A 51 10.78 5.36 3.35
N ALA A 52 11.66 5.91 2.53
CA ALA A 52 11.58 5.78 1.07
C ALA A 52 11.71 4.33 0.59
N GLN A 53 12.53 3.51 1.28
CA GLN A 53 12.73 2.09 0.96
C GLN A 53 11.50 1.27 1.38
N ALA A 54 10.98 1.52 2.59
CA ALA A 54 9.76 0.88 3.07
C ALA A 54 8.56 1.18 2.15
N ALA A 55 8.42 2.44 1.71
CA ALA A 55 7.39 2.84 0.75
C ALA A 55 7.55 2.12 -0.60
N ALA A 56 8.79 1.97 -1.10
CA ALA A 56 9.06 1.26 -2.35
C ALA A 56 8.64 -0.22 -2.28
N LEU A 57 8.92 -0.90 -1.16
CA LEU A 57 8.49 -2.29 -0.93
C LEU A 57 6.96 -2.42 -0.86
N LEU A 58 6.28 -1.40 -0.34
CA LEU A 58 4.83 -1.38 -0.16
C LEU A 58 4.03 -1.20 -1.45
N ILE A 59 4.57 -0.48 -2.43
CA ILE A 59 3.84 -0.13 -3.66
C ILE A 59 3.30 -1.38 -4.35
N ILE A 60 4.15 -2.39 -4.56
CA ILE A 60 3.78 -3.61 -5.30
C ILE A 60 2.64 -4.39 -4.58
N PRO A 61 2.79 -4.83 -3.32
CA PRO A 61 1.74 -5.60 -2.65
C PRO A 61 0.48 -4.78 -2.38
N ALA A 62 0.60 -3.49 -2.04
CA ALA A 62 -0.56 -2.65 -1.76
C ALA A 62 -1.41 -2.42 -3.03
N THR A 63 -0.76 -2.09 -4.16
CA THR A 63 -1.46 -1.91 -5.43
C THR A 63 -2.09 -3.21 -5.90
N LEU A 64 -1.36 -4.33 -5.85
CA LEU A 64 -1.86 -5.63 -6.27
C LEU A 64 -3.12 -6.03 -5.48
N THR A 65 -3.06 -5.95 -4.15
CA THR A 65 -4.20 -6.32 -3.30
C THR A 65 -5.37 -5.34 -3.42
N ASN A 66 -5.10 -4.04 -3.60
CA ASN A 66 -6.16 -3.04 -3.84
C ASN A 66 -6.84 -3.26 -5.19
N LEU A 67 -6.08 -3.51 -6.27
CA LEU A 67 -6.63 -3.78 -7.60
C LEU A 67 -7.41 -5.10 -7.61
N TRP A 68 -6.91 -6.12 -6.91
CA TRP A 68 -7.63 -7.37 -6.74
C TRP A 68 -8.97 -7.16 -6.02
N GLN A 69 -8.97 -6.41 -4.91
CA GLN A 69 -10.20 -6.05 -4.20
C GLN A 69 -11.15 -5.20 -5.05
N LEU A 70 -10.62 -4.35 -5.93
CA LEU A 70 -11.43 -3.56 -6.84
C LEU A 70 -12.11 -4.43 -7.91
N ALA A 71 -11.36 -5.37 -8.51
CA ALA A 71 -11.83 -6.24 -9.58
C ALA A 71 -12.78 -7.34 -9.07
N PHE A 72 -12.45 -7.96 -7.94
CA PHE A 72 -13.17 -9.13 -7.41
C PHE A 72 -14.01 -8.83 -6.17
N GLY A 73 -13.96 -7.63 -5.61
CA GLY A 73 -14.70 -7.27 -4.41
C GLY A 73 -16.18 -7.04 -4.63
N GLY A 74 -16.70 -6.98 -5.86
CA GLY A 74 -18.14 -6.92 -6.18
C GLY A 74 -18.88 -5.62 -5.83
N HIS A 75 -18.29 -4.73 -5.04
CA HIS A 75 -18.96 -3.51 -4.54
C HIS A 75 -18.62 -2.22 -5.33
N LEU A 76 -17.84 -2.33 -6.41
CA LEU A 76 -17.35 -1.17 -7.16
C LEU A 76 -18.48 -0.28 -7.69
N GLN A 77 -19.53 -0.86 -8.27
CA GLN A 77 -20.64 -0.10 -8.84
C GLN A 77 -21.43 0.65 -7.75
N ALA A 78 -21.65 0.03 -6.59
CA ALA A 78 -22.30 0.67 -5.45
C ALA A 78 -21.43 1.81 -4.88
N LEU A 79 -20.12 1.59 -4.79
CA LEU A 79 -19.17 2.60 -4.32
C LEU A 79 -19.12 3.82 -5.24
N LEU A 80 -19.05 3.61 -6.56
CA LEU A 80 -19.07 4.70 -7.55
C LEU A 80 -20.37 5.51 -7.48
N ARG A 81 -21.54 4.86 -7.38
CA ARG A 81 -22.83 5.57 -7.22
C ARG A 81 -22.93 6.38 -5.92
N ARG A 82 -22.16 6.03 -4.89
CA ARG A 82 -22.13 6.77 -3.63
C ARG A 82 -21.09 7.89 -3.64
N LEU A 83 -19.93 7.67 -4.25
CA LEU A 83 -18.80 8.59 -4.21
C LEU A 83 -18.70 9.54 -5.42
N TRP A 84 -19.45 9.33 -6.51
CA TRP A 84 -19.39 10.20 -7.68
C TRP A 84 -19.60 11.71 -7.38
N PRO A 85 -20.48 12.16 -6.45
CA PRO A 85 -20.64 13.58 -6.19
C PRO A 85 -19.39 14.18 -5.54
N LEU A 86 -18.76 13.41 -4.64
CA LEU A 86 -17.50 13.79 -3.99
C LEU A 86 -16.36 13.84 -5.01
N LEU A 87 -16.26 12.83 -5.89
CA LEU A 87 -15.22 12.79 -6.92
C LEU A 87 -15.36 13.95 -7.91
N LEU A 88 -16.59 14.31 -8.32
CA LEU A 88 -16.84 15.48 -9.15
C LEU A 88 -16.50 16.78 -8.43
N ALA A 89 -16.87 16.93 -7.16
CA ALA A 89 -16.55 18.12 -6.37
C ALA A 89 -15.03 18.30 -6.23
N ILE A 90 -14.28 17.22 -6.00
CA ILE A 90 -12.80 17.26 -5.96
C ILE A 90 -12.25 17.66 -7.33
N PHE A 91 -12.72 17.05 -8.41
CA PHE A 91 -12.26 17.38 -9.77
C PHE A 91 -12.46 18.86 -10.11
N ILE A 92 -13.66 19.38 -9.85
CA ILE A 92 -13.99 20.79 -10.07
C ILE A 92 -13.15 21.68 -9.15
N GLY A 93 -13.02 21.35 -7.87
CA GLY A 93 -12.24 22.12 -6.90
C GLY A 93 -10.75 22.17 -7.23
N THR A 94 -10.16 21.07 -7.68
CA THR A 94 -8.76 21.04 -8.14
C THR A 94 -8.59 21.88 -9.41
N GLY A 95 -9.48 21.74 -10.40
CA GLY A 95 -9.39 22.52 -11.63
C GLY A 95 -9.63 24.02 -11.46
N LEU A 96 -10.38 24.43 -10.43
CA LEU A 96 -10.55 25.85 -10.07
C LEU A 96 -9.40 26.39 -9.20
N GLY A 97 -8.68 25.52 -8.49
CA GLY A 97 -7.58 25.88 -7.60
C GLY A 97 -6.19 25.88 -8.25
N THR A 98 -6.09 25.39 -9.48
CA THR A 98 -4.91 25.52 -10.37
C THR A 98 -5.08 26.70 -11.30
#